data_AF-A0A4Y4XNM7-F1
#
_entry.id   AF-A0A4Y4XNM7-F1
#
_cell.length_a   1.000
_cell.length_b   1.000
_cell.length_c   1.000
_cell.angle_alpha   90.00
_cell.angle_beta   90.00
_cell.angle_gamma   90.00
#
_symmetry.space_group_name_H-M   'P 1'
#
loop_
_entity.id
_entity.type
_entity.pdbx_description
1 polymer ?
#
loop_
_entity_poly.entity_id
_entity_poly.type
_entity_poly.pdbx_seq_one_letter_code
_entity_poly.pdbx_strand_id
1 'polypeptide(L)' 'QRVRGKYAKTLYRLLKQYKSTGILSVEWSQFRELLDIPKDYEMRNIDQKVLTPALKELHKIYPFEHLSY' A
#
# COMPACT_ATOMS: atom_id res chain seq x y z
N GLN A 1 6.55 15.65 -1.06
CA GLN A 1 6.94 14.52 -1.95
C GLN A 1 5.71 14.07 -2.72
N ARG A 2 5.81 13.80 -4.03
CA ARG A 2 4.65 13.53 -4.90
C ARG A 2 4.52 12.02 -5.16
N VAL A 3 3.77 11.32 -4.31
CA VAL A 3 3.39 9.92 -4.55
C VAL A 3 2.47 9.86 -5.78
N ARG A 4 2.78 9.03 -6.77
CA ARG A 4 1.98 8.85 -7.98
C ARG A 4 1.20 7.53 -7.92
N GLY A 5 -0.02 7.51 -8.46
CA GLY A 5 -0.92 6.36 -8.41
C GLY A 5 -1.87 6.36 -7.21
N LYS A 6 -3.10 5.88 -7.43
CA LYS A 6 -4.17 5.84 -6.41
C LYS A 6 -3.73 5.01 -5.20
N TYR A 7 -3.34 3.76 -5.44
CA TYR A 7 -2.99 2.81 -4.39
C TYR A 7 -1.75 3.24 -3.60
N ALA A 8 -0.71 3.74 -4.28
CA ALA A 8 0.49 4.24 -3.62
C ALA A 8 0.19 5.39 -2.65
N LYS A 9 -0.68 6.34 -3.02
CA LYS A 9 -1.10 7.45 -2.15
C LYS A 9 -1.87 6.96 -0.93
N THR A 10 -2.79 6.04 -1.14
CA THR A 10 -3.59 5.48 -0.05
C THR A 10 -2.71 4.68 0.91
N LEU A 11 -1.81 3.84 0.38
CA LEU A 11 -0.85 3.07 1.16
C LEU A 11 0.13 3.98 1.92
N TYR A 12 0.63 5.06 1.30
CA TYR A 12 1.43 6.09 1.96
C TYR A 12 0.70 6.68 3.17
N ARG A 13 -0.57 7.06 3.00
CA ARG A 13 -1.39 7.66 4.06
C ARG A 13 -1.60 6.67 5.21
N LEU A 14 -1.92 5.42 4.90
CA LEU A 14 -2.07 4.35 5.88
C LEU A 14 -0.78 4.17 6.68
N LEU A 15 0.33 3.87 6.02
CA LEU A 15 1.61 3.64 6.69
C LEU A 15 2.07 4.84 7.52
N LYS A 16 1.81 6.07 7.05
CA LYS A 16 2.12 7.28 7.82
C LYS A 16 1.25 7.42 9.07
N GLN A 17 -0.03 7.06 8.99
CA GLN A 17 -0.94 7.08 10.13
C GLN A 17 -0.52 6.05 11.19
N TYR A 18 -0.04 4.88 10.78
CA TYR A 18 0.43 3.82 11.67
C TYR A 18 1.93 3.90 12.01
N LYS A 19 2.61 4.99 11.65
CA LYS A 19 4.05 5.18 11.92
C LYS A 19 4.39 5.10 13.42
N SER A 20 3.46 5.48 14.30
CA SER A 20 3.64 5.42 15.76
C SER A 20 3.57 4.02 16.34
N THR A 21 2.82 3.11 15.71
CA THR A 21 2.64 1.70 16.15
C THR A 21 3.64 0.74 15.53
N GLY A 22 4.34 1.14 14.45
CA GLY A 22 5.43 0.39 13.84
C GLY A 22 5.01 -0.79 12.94
N ILE A 23 3.86 -1.43 13.22
CA ILE A 23 3.31 -2.53 12.41
C ILE A 23 1.84 -2.26 12.13
N LEU A 24 1.42 -2.46 10.87
CA LEU A 24 0.03 -2.51 10.46
C LEU A 24 -0.31 -3.95 10.09
N SER A 25 -1.10 -4.62 10.93
CA SER A 25 -1.71 -5.91 10.60
C SER A 25 -3.22 -5.71 10.46
N VAL A 26 -3.76 -6.07 9.31
CA VAL A 26 -5.19 -5.95 9.00
C VAL A 26 -5.67 -7.21 8.30
N GLU A 27 -6.94 -7.54 8.50
CA GLU A 27 -7.58 -8.61 7.76
C GLU A 27 -7.56 -8.34 6.26
N TRP A 28 -7.50 -9.39 5.46
CA TRP A 28 -7.39 -9.25 4.00
C TRP A 28 -8.58 -8.51 3.37
N SER A 29 -9.79 -8.73 3.88
CA SER A 29 -10.99 -8.00 3.48
C SER A 29 -10.86 -6.50 3.78
N GLN A 30 -10.41 -6.18 4.99
CA GLN A 30 -10.17 -4.80 5.42
C GLN A 30 -9.08 -4.14 4.58
N PHE A 31 -8.00 -4.84 4.25
CA PHE A 31 -6.95 -4.34 3.36
C PHE A 31 -7.51 -3.92 2.00
N ARG A 32 -8.39 -4.74 1.40
CA ARG A 32 -9.05 -4.42 0.13
C ARG A 32 -9.94 -3.19 0.25
N GLU A 33 -10.71 -3.08 1.33
CA GLU A 33 -11.57 -1.91 1.58
C GLU A 33 -10.73 -0.64 1.77
N LEU A 34 -9.67 -0.70 2.59
CA LEU A 34 -8.81 0.45 2.85
C LEU A 34 -8.13 0.99 1.59
N LEU A 35 -7.84 0.13 0.62
CA LEU A 35 -7.23 0.49 -0.66
C LEU A 35 -8.24 0.72 -1.78
N ASP A 36 -9.55 0.56 -1.52
CA ASP A 36 -10.61 0.54 -2.54
C ASP A 36 -10.30 -0.43 -3.69
N ILE A 37 -9.88 -1.66 -3.38
CA ILE A 37 -9.58 -2.70 -4.36
C ILE A 37 -10.89 -3.36 -4.80
N PRO A 38 -11.16 -3.46 -6.12
CA PRO A 38 -12.33 -4.16 -6.63
C PRO A 38 -12.39 -5.64 -6.21
N LYS A 39 -13.59 -6.13 -5.87
CA LYS A 39 -13.78 -7.52 -5.39
C LYS A 39 -13.49 -8.59 -6.44
N ASP A 40 -13.59 -8.22 -7.72
CA ASP A 40 -13.29 -9.03 -8.90
C ASP A 40 -11.79 -9.19 -9.16
N TYR A 41 -10.93 -8.46 -8.45
CA TYR A 41 -9.49 -8.68 -8.54
C TYR A 41 -9.09 -10.01 -7.90
N GLU A 42 -8.65 -10.93 -8.73
CA GLU A 42 -7.88 -12.10 -8.30
C GLU A 42 -6.59 -11.69 -7.58
N MET A 43 -6.07 -12.58 -6.73
CA MET A 43 -4.86 -12.34 -5.94
C MET A 43 -3.67 -11.88 -6.81
N ARG A 44 -3.45 -12.53 -7.96
CA ARG A 44 -2.38 -12.16 -8.92
C ARG A 44 -2.51 -10.72 -9.44
N ASN A 45 -3.74 -10.25 -9.64
CA ASN A 45 -4.00 -8.90 -10.13
C ASN A 45 -3.70 -7.86 -9.06
N ILE A 46 -3.93 -8.21 -7.80
CA ILE A 46 -3.61 -7.35 -6.65
C ILE A 46 -2.09 -7.19 -6.54
N ASP A 47 -1.33 -8.29 -6.61
CA ASP A 47 0.13 -8.22 -6.59
C ASP A 47 0.70 -7.36 -7.74
N GLN A 48 0.24 -7.60 -8.97
CA GLN A 48 0.79 -6.95 -10.15
C GLN A 48 0.34 -5.49 -10.31
N LYS A 49 -0.91 -5.17 -9.98
CA LYS A 49 -1.51 -3.84 -10.24
C LYS A 49 -1.59 -2.94 -9.02
N VAL A 50 -1.53 -3.50 -7.82
CA VAL A 50 -1.66 -2.75 -6.56
C VAL A 50 -0.33 -2.75 -5.81
N LEU A 51 0.12 -3.90 -5.33
CA LEU A 51 1.25 -3.99 -4.41
C LEU A 51 2.58 -3.64 -5.08
N THR A 52 2.94 -4.33 -6.16
CA THR A 52 4.20 -4.11 -6.88
C THR A 52 4.42 -2.65 -7.28
N PRO A 53 3.48 -1.98 -7.98
CA PRO A 53 3.67 -0.58 -8.36
C PRO A 53 3.60 0.38 -7.17
N ALA A 54 2.77 0.12 -6.16
CA ALA A 54 2.68 0.97 -4.98
C ALA A 54 3.96 0.95 -4.16
N LEU A 55 4.51 -0.24 -3.88
CA LEU A 55 5.76 -0.40 -3.14
C LEU A 55 6.93 0.24 -3.89
N LYS A 56 7.02 0.03 -5.21
CA LYS A 56 8.05 0.66 -6.05
C LYS A 56 8.03 2.19 -5.99
N GLU A 57 6.85 2.80 -5.86
CA GLU A 57 6.72 4.25 -5.67
C GLU A 57 7.05 4.68 -4.24
N LEU A 58 6.66 3.89 -3.23
CA LEU A 58 6.95 4.17 -1.83
C LEU A 58 8.44 4.05 -1.49
N HIS A 59 9.16 3.09 -2.08
CA HIS A 59 10.62 2.94 -1.91
C HIS A 59 11.41 4.16 -2.34
N LYS A 60 10.84 5.03 -3.18
CA LYS A 60 11.47 6.28 -3.62
C LYS A 60 11.29 7.43 -2.62
N ILE A 61 10.58 7.20 -1.50
CA ILE A 61 10.02 8.24 -0.65
C ILE A 61 10.39 7.98 0.82
N TYR A 62 11.04 8.95 1.46
CA TYR A 62 11.33 8.90 2.90
C TYR A 62 10.06 8.90 3.76
N PRO A 63 9.94 8.07 4.82
CA PRO A 63 10.94 7.14 5.39
C PRO A 63 10.76 5.68 4.96
N PHE A 64 10.18 5.45 3.78
CA PHE A 64 9.71 4.14 3.34
C PHE A 64 10.70 3.43 2.40
N GLU A 65 11.94 3.90 2.31
CA GLU A 65 12.99 3.31 1.45
C GLU A 65 13.33 1.86 1.83
N HIS A 66 13.09 1.49 3.09
CA HIS A 66 13.40 0.17 3.65
C HIS A 66 12.16 -0.72 3.81
N LEU A 67 11.00 -0.36 3.25
CA LEU A 67 9.84 -1.26 3.29
C LEU A 67 10.17 -2.56 2.56
N SER A 68 10.09 -3.70 3.24
CA SER A 68 10.03 -5.02 2.61
C SER A 68 8.61 -5.56 2.72
N TYR A 69 8.13 -6.23 1.67
CA TYR A 69 6.91 -7.05 1.72
C TYR A 69 7.29 -8.50 1.98
#